data_AF-A0A561EIR6-F1
#
_entry.id   AF-A0A561EIR6-F1
#
_cell.length_a   1.000
_cell.length_b   1.000
_cell.length_c   1.000
_cell.angle_alpha   90.00
_cell.angle_beta   90.00
_cell.angle_gamma   90.00
#
_symmetry.space_group_name_H-M   'P 1'
#
loop_
_entity.id
_entity.type
_entity.pdbx_description
1 polymer ?
#
loop_
_entity_poly.entity_id
_entity_poly.type
_entity_poly.pdbx_seq_one_letter_code
_entity_poly.pdbx_strand_id
1 'polypeptide(L)' 'MGLIHAWRMQKLVSDARTAFDRGDVTFGAGFDIDTRARVSMKMIRKEIDLIINAVEPIGWECVSVQPFLASVQIDFIRRR' A
#
# COMPACT_ATOMS: atom_id res chain seq x y z
N MET A 1 -11.64 -2.25 12.98
CA MET A 1 -12.17 -1.71 11.73
C MET A 1 -11.06 -0.84 11.13
N GLY A 2 -10.18 -1.43 10.31
CA GLY A 2 -9.02 -0.75 9.74
C GLY A 2 -9.42 0.31 8.71
N LEU A 3 -8.51 1.27 8.48
CA LEU A 3 -8.74 2.40 7.56
C LEU A 3 -8.90 1.95 6.10
N ILE A 4 -8.43 0.74 5.78
CA ILE A 4 -8.61 0.09 4.48
C ILE A 4 -9.74 -0.94 4.61
N HIS A 5 -10.86 -0.69 3.93
CA HIS A 5 -11.89 -1.71 3.74
C HIS A 5 -11.27 -2.93 3.03
N ALA A 6 -11.57 -4.16 3.49
CA ALA A 6 -10.99 -5.40 2.95
C ALA A 6 -11.09 -5.52 1.41
N TRP A 7 -12.12 -4.93 0.80
CA TRP A 7 -12.28 -4.86 -0.65
C TRP A 7 -11.20 -4.01 -1.35
N ARG A 8 -10.79 -2.88 -0.75
CA ARG A 8 -9.68 -2.05 -1.23
C ARG A 8 -8.36 -2.84 -1.20
N MET A 9 -8.17 -3.68 -0.18
CA MET A 9 -6.97 -4.52 -0.05
C MET A 9 -6.89 -5.61 -1.12
N GLN A 10 -7.99 -6.34 -1.35
CA GLN A 10 -8.04 -7.35 -2.40
C GLN A 10 -7.80 -6.76 -3.79
N LYS A 11 -8.37 -5.59 -4.07
CA LYS A 11 -8.12 -4.87 -5.32
C LYS A 11 -6.65 -4.46 -5.44
N LEU A 12 -6.06 -3.89 -4.40
CA LEU A 12 -4.64 -3.50 -4.38
C LEU A 12 -3.71 -4.68 -4.68
N VAL A 13 -3.95 -5.82 -4.05
CA VAL A 13 -3.18 -7.05 -4.30
C VAL A 13 -3.36 -7.54 -5.74
N SER A 14 -4.59 -7.50 -6.27
CA SER A 14 -4.88 -7.87 -7.65
C SER A 14 -4.19 -6.94 -8.66
N ASP A 15 -4.20 -5.64 -8.40
CA ASP A 15 -3.55 -4.62 -9.23
C ASP A 15 -2.03 -4.79 -9.18
N ALA A 16 -1.45 -5.02 -7.99
CA ALA A 16 -0.03 -5.30 -7.81
C ALA A 16 0.42 -6.56 -8.57
N ARG A 17 -0.38 -7.64 -8.51
CA ARG A 17 -0.11 -8.87 -9.25
C ARG A 17 -0.19 -8.66 -10.76
N THR A 18 -1.21 -7.93 -11.21
CA THR A 18 -1.39 -7.62 -12.64
C THR A 18 -0.23 -6.78 -13.18
N ALA A 19 0.23 -5.78 -12.42
CA ALA A 19 1.40 -4.97 -12.78
C ALA A 19 2.68 -5.83 -12.85
N PHE A 20 2.85 -6.75 -11.90
CA PHE A 20 4.01 -7.65 -11.88
C PHE A 20 4.02 -8.58 -13.10
N ASP A 21 2.87 -9.18 -13.41
CA ASP A 21 2.68 -10.08 -14.55
C ASP A 21 2.85 -9.34 -15.90
N ARG A 22 2.52 -8.04 -15.96
CA ARG A 22 2.77 -7.19 -17.13
C ARG A 22 4.23 -6.83 -17.34
N GLY A 23 5.07 -7.02 -16.31
CA GLY A 23 6.47 -6.67 -16.38
C GLY A 23 6.81 -5.26 -15.89
N ASP A 24 5.90 -4.61 -15.16
CA ASP A 24 6.14 -3.26 -14.63
C ASP A 24 7.34 -3.26 -13.67
N VAL A 25 8.13 -2.19 -13.73
CA VAL A 25 9.34 -2.03 -12.91
C VAL A 25 9.01 -1.47 -11.53
N THR A 26 7.93 -0.70 -11.45
CA THR A 26 7.51 0.03 -10.25
C THR A 26 6.01 -0.12 -10.04
N PHE A 27 5.59 -0.21 -8.79
CA PHE A 27 4.19 -0.21 -8.39
C PHE A 27 3.97 0.78 -7.26
N GLY A 28 2.98 1.65 -7.41
CA GLY A 28 2.58 2.62 -6.38
C GLY A 28 1.27 2.21 -5.74
N ALA A 29 1.24 2.16 -4.41
CA ALA A 29 0.03 2.00 -3.63
C ALA A 29 -0.19 3.20 -2.74
N GLY A 30 -1.43 3.52 -2.43
CA GLY A 30 -1.71 4.55 -1.44
C GLY A 30 -3.09 4.42 -0.84
N PHE A 31 -3.25 5.04 0.32
CA PHE A 31 -4.54 5.12 1.01
C PHE A 31 -4.75 6.51 1.60
N ASP A 32 -6.00 6.93 1.59
CA ASP A 32 -6.42 8.19 2.18
C ASP A 32 -6.56 8.03 3.70
N ILE A 33 -6.04 9.01 4.43
CA ILE A 33 -6.23 9.19 5.86
C ILE A 33 -7.49 10.01 6.05
N ASP A 34 -8.46 9.47 6.77
CA ASP A 34 -9.61 10.25 7.20
C ASP A 34 -9.17 11.29 8.24
N THR A 35 -9.02 12.54 7.80
CA THR A 35 -8.63 13.67 8.65
C THR A 35 -9.71 14.09 9.64
N ARG A 36 -10.96 13.64 9.46
CA ARG A 36 -12.08 13.88 10.39
C ARG A 36 -12.08 12.85 11.52
N ALA A 37 -11.55 11.66 11.27
CA ALA A 37 -11.30 10.66 12.30
C ALA A 37 -9.97 10.99 13.02
N ARG A 38 -9.91 10.77 14.35
CA ARG A 38 -8.64 10.84 15.10
C ARG A 38 -7.75 9.65 14.72
N VAL A 39 -7.12 9.72 13.55
CA VAL A 39 -6.16 8.72 13.10
C VAL A 39 -4.82 8.95 13.79
N SER A 40 -4.37 7.96 14.54
CA SER A 40 -3.04 8.01 15.16
C SER A 40 -1.97 7.51 14.20
N MET A 41 -0.74 8.03 14.34
CA MET A 41 0.46 7.52 13.63
C MET A 41 0.63 6.00 13.76
N LYS A 42 0.24 5.43 14.91
CA LYS A 42 0.28 3.97 15.16
C LYS A 42 -0.68 3.21 14.25
N MET A 43 -1.86 3.76 13.96
CA MET A 43 -2.82 3.15 13.03
C MET A 43 -2.30 3.23 11.60
N ILE A 44 -1.76 4.38 11.20
CA ILE A 44 -1.15 4.57 9.87
C ILE A 44 -0.03 3.55 9.65
N ARG A 45 0.87 3.38 10.63
CA ARG A 45 1.95 2.39 10.56
C ARG A 45 1.41 0.96 10.37
N LYS A 46 0.39 0.57 11.13
CA LYS A 46 -0.23 -0.76 10.97
C LYS A 46 -0.79 -0.97 9.57
N GLU A 47 -1.40 0.04 8.97
CA GLU A 47 -1.95 -0.07 7.61
C GLU A 47 -0.82 -0.16 6.56
N ILE A 48 0.26 0.60 6.72
CA ILE A 48 1.47 0.47 5.88
C ILE A 48 2.02 -0.96 5.98
N ASP A 49 2.19 -1.48 7.20
CA ASP A 49 2.68 -2.84 7.42
C ASP A 49 1.78 -3.88 6.75
N LEU A 50 0.45 -3.69 6.80
CA LEU A 50 -0.50 -4.59 6.13
C LEU A 50 -0.31 -4.58 4.61
N ILE A 51 -0.20 -3.40 3.99
CA ILE A 51 0.01 -3.26 2.54
C ILE A 51 1.33 -3.95 2.13
N ILE A 52 2.43 -3.63 2.82
CA ILE A 52 3.74 -4.20 2.53
C ILE A 52 3.69 -5.73 2.61
N ASN A 53 3.15 -6.29 3.70
CA ASN A 53 3.06 -7.74 3.89
C ASN A 53 2.17 -8.45 2.84
N ALA A 54 1.23 -7.75 2.22
CA ALA A 54 0.39 -8.32 1.17
C ALA A 54 1.01 -8.22 -0.23
N VAL A 55 1.85 -7.21 -0.47
CA VAL A 55 2.46 -6.91 -1.77
C VAL A 55 3.82 -7.57 -1.94
N GLU A 56 4.64 -7.63 -0.88
CA GLU A 56 5.99 -8.24 -0.94
C GLU A 56 6.00 -9.71 -1.40
N PRO A 57 5.07 -10.59 -0.97
CA PRO A 57 5.03 -11.98 -1.43
C PRO A 57 4.80 -12.17 -2.93
N ILE A 58 4.33 -11.13 -3.64
CA ILE A 58 4.14 -11.14 -5.10
C ILE A 58 5.49 -10.98 -5.83
N GLY A 59 6.53 -10.48 -5.14
CA GLY A 59 7.83 -10.15 -5.72
C GLY A 59 8.09 -8.65 -5.81
N TRP A 60 7.30 -7.83 -5.13
CA TRP A 60 7.54 -6.40 -4.97
C TRP A 60 8.39 -6.14 -3.73
N GLU A 61 9.15 -5.05 -3.72
CA GLU A 61 9.99 -4.63 -2.58
C GLU A 61 9.68 -3.17 -2.25
N CYS A 62 9.31 -2.90 -1.00
CA CYS A 62 8.98 -1.54 -0.57
C CYS A 62 10.25 -0.69 -0.48
N VAL A 63 10.28 0.42 -1.21
CA VAL A 63 11.44 1.34 -1.24
C VAL A 63 11.15 2.70 -0.64
N SER A 64 9.89 3.13 -0.60
CA SER A 64 9.53 4.43 -0.05
C SER A 64 8.14 4.41 0.56
N VAL A 65 7.99 5.15 1.66
CA VAL A 65 6.69 5.47 2.25
C VAL A 65 6.69 6.97 2.51
N GLN A 66 5.81 7.70 1.81
CA GLN A 66 5.73 9.16 1.90
C GLN A 66 4.32 9.59 2.29
N PRO A 67 4.17 10.36 3.39
CA PRO A 67 2.91 11.02 3.68
C PRO A 67 2.71 12.19 2.71
N PHE A 68 1.55 12.24 2.05
CA PHE A 68 1.16 13.32 1.16
C PHE A 68 -0.16 13.93 1.63
N LEU A 69 -0.08 15.07 2.33
CA LEU A 69 -1.25 15.78 2.88
C LEU A 69 -2.16 14.88 3.74
N ALA A 70 -3.23 14.35 3.13
CA ALA A 70 -4.24 13.48 3.74
C ALA A 70 -4.20 12.05 3.17
N SER A 71 -3.08 11.63 2.59
CA SER A 71 -2.88 10.26 2.10
C SER A 71 -1.47 9.78 2.41
N VAL A 72 -1.28 8.47 2.34
CA VAL A 72 0.04 7.83 2.37
C VAL A 72 0.26 7.18 1.03
N GLN A 73 1.41 7.46 0.43
CA GLN A 73 1.91 6.78 -0.76
C GLN A 73 3.03 5.84 -0.37
N ILE A 74 3.01 4.65 -0.96
CA ILE A 74 3.97 3.57 -0.78
C ILE A 74 4.45 3.14 -2.15
N ASP A 75 5.74 3.28 -2.40
CA ASP A 75 6.36 2.92 -3.67
C ASP A 75 7.10 1.59 -3.53
N PHE A 76 6.86 0.72 -4.50
CA PHE A 76 7.46 -0.60 -4.61
C PHE A 76 8.26 -0.72 -5.91
N ILE A 77 9.37 -1.45 -5.85
CA ILE A 77 10.11 -1.88 -7.03
C ILE A 77 10.00 -3.38 -7.22
N ARG A 78 10.11 -3.84 -8.45
CA ARG A 78 10.14 -5.26 -8.74
C ARG A 78 11.43 -5.88 -8.22
N ARG A 79 11.32 -6.87 -7.33
CA ARG A 79 12.44 -7.69 -6.88
C ARG A 79 12.82 -8.65 -8.01
N ARG A 80 14.10 -8.66 -8.35
CA ARG A 80 14.66 -9.35 -9.52
C ARG A 80 14.84 -10.84 -9.28
#